data_AF-A0A956J068-F1
#
_entry.id   AF-A0A956J068-F1
#
_cell.length_a   1.000
_cell.length_b   1.000
_cell.length_c   1.000
_cell.angle_alpha   90.00
_cell.angle_beta   90.00
_cell.angle_gamma   90.00
#
_symmetry.space_group_name_H-M   'P 1'
#
loop_
_entity.id
_entity.type
_entity.pdbx_description
1 polymer ?
#
loop_
_entity_poly.entity_id
_entity_poly.type
_entity_poly.pdbx_seq_one_letter_code
_entity_poly.pdbx_strand_id
1 'polypeptide(L)'
;MRKYIGAYAAVLGGVDAIVFTGGIGENSALIRHRTLQRLEFLGARLDEDKNRDAKLSEASPVAEIHEPHSRTKLLVVATDEARAIAQDAAHLAKLDDQVERGLSIPIAISARHIHLTDEAVEALFGKGHQLTPRKDLSQPGQYACEETLTVIGPKGQLERVRVLGPTRGKNQVEVSRTDEFKLGVDAPVRDSGDTKDSPGVTLIGPQGSLTLESGLICARRHIHMTPADAERFGVKNKDVVEVAIDSDGRDLVFGDVLIRVSDKYCLEMHIDTDEGNAAEINPGMGAAMLPDNETFQDGMLIPTKGTARLRRRSTRFD
;
A
#
# COMPACT_ATOMS: atom_id res chain seq x y z
N MET A 1 -39.24 -13.81 -27.52
CA MET A 1 -38.80 -12.40 -27.42
C MET A 1 -39.82 -11.54 -26.69
N ARG A 2 -41.05 -11.32 -27.20
CA ARG A 2 -42.08 -10.49 -26.53
C ARG A 2 -42.35 -10.80 -25.04
N LYS A 3 -42.44 -12.09 -24.67
CA LYS A 3 -42.56 -12.51 -23.26
C LYS A 3 -41.47 -11.91 -22.38
N TYR A 4 -40.22 -11.93 -22.84
CA TYR A 4 -39.08 -11.40 -22.10
C TYR A 4 -39.05 -9.87 -22.08
N ILE A 5 -39.39 -9.22 -23.20
CA ILE A 5 -39.50 -7.76 -23.26
C ILE A 5 -40.55 -7.27 -22.24
N GLY A 6 -41.74 -7.90 -22.20
CA GLY A 6 -42.78 -7.55 -21.23
C GLY A 6 -42.37 -7.83 -19.78
N ALA A 7 -41.67 -8.94 -19.51
CA ALA A 7 -41.16 -9.23 -18.18
C ALA A 7 -40.14 -8.20 -17.71
N TYR A 8 -39.16 -7.84 -18.55
CA TYR A 8 -38.17 -6.81 -18.21
C TYR A 8 -38.79 -5.42 -18.10
N ALA A 9 -39.75 -5.08 -18.96
CA ALA A 9 -40.51 -3.83 -18.85
C ALA A 9 -41.20 -3.69 -17.48
N ALA A 10 -41.80 -4.78 -16.99
CA ALA A 10 -42.43 -4.80 -15.68
C ALA A 10 -41.41 -4.65 -14.53
N VAL A 11 -40.24 -5.30 -14.65
CA VAL A 11 -39.17 -5.21 -13.63
C VAL A 11 -38.51 -3.83 -13.60
N LEU A 12 -38.28 -3.22 -14.77
CA LEU A 12 -37.62 -1.92 -14.90
C LEU A 12 -38.56 -0.73 -14.69
N GLY A 13 -39.88 -0.96 -14.53
CA GLY A 13 -40.87 0.09 -14.34
C GLY A 13 -41.26 0.85 -15.61
N GLY A 14 -40.88 0.34 -16.79
CA GLY A 14 -41.12 1.00 -18.08
C GLY A 14 -40.11 0.58 -19.14
N VAL A 15 -40.19 1.20 -20.33
CA VAL A 15 -39.26 0.99 -21.45
C VAL A 15 -39.01 2.29 -22.21
N ASP A 16 -37.79 2.81 -22.12
CA ASP A 16 -37.35 3.97 -22.90
C ASP A 16 -36.84 3.59 -24.29
N ALA A 17 -36.23 2.40 -24.41
CA ALA A 17 -35.71 1.89 -25.67
C ALA A 17 -35.79 0.36 -25.78
N ILE A 18 -35.96 -0.13 -27.01
CA ILE A 18 -35.76 -1.54 -27.39
C ILE A 18 -34.68 -1.57 -28.46
N VAL A 19 -33.60 -2.29 -28.16
CA VAL A 19 -32.42 -2.40 -29.03
C VAL A 19 -32.35 -3.78 -29.66
N PHE A 20 -32.22 -3.82 -30.97
CA PHE A 20 -31.90 -5.01 -31.74
C PHE A 20 -30.42 -5.00 -32.09
N THR A 21 -29.72 -6.06 -31.72
CA THR A 21 -28.29 -6.23 -31.98
C THR A 21 -27.97 -7.70 -32.22
N GLY A 22 -26.74 -8.02 -32.62
CA GLY A 22 -26.31 -9.36 -33.00
C GLY A 22 -26.88 -9.79 -34.35
N GLY A 23 -26.33 -10.86 -34.93
CA GLY A 23 -26.55 -11.22 -36.33
C GLY A 23 -28.02 -11.21 -36.80
N ILE A 24 -28.95 -11.76 -36.01
CA ILE A 24 -30.38 -11.78 -36.37
C ILE A 24 -31.05 -10.41 -36.14
N GLY A 25 -30.77 -9.75 -35.02
CA GLY A 25 -31.37 -8.45 -34.68
C GLY A 25 -30.96 -7.36 -35.66
N GLU A 26 -29.71 -7.39 -36.11
CA GLU A 26 -29.13 -6.43 -37.05
C GLU A 26 -29.67 -6.64 -38.48
N ASN A 27 -29.74 -7.88 -38.94
CA ASN A 27 -29.95 -8.16 -40.37
C ASN A 27 -31.39 -8.53 -40.73
N SER A 28 -32.25 -8.89 -39.77
CA SER A 28 -33.59 -9.39 -40.06
C SER A 28 -34.70 -8.40 -39.71
N ALA A 29 -35.05 -7.54 -40.66
CA ALA A 29 -36.20 -6.63 -40.56
C ALA A 29 -37.50 -7.38 -40.22
N LEU A 30 -37.69 -8.58 -40.76
CA LEU A 30 -38.85 -9.43 -40.49
C LEU A 30 -38.92 -9.87 -39.02
N ILE A 31 -37.79 -10.24 -38.41
CA ILE A 31 -37.75 -10.65 -37.01
C ILE A 31 -37.97 -9.45 -36.09
N ARG A 32 -37.41 -8.28 -36.43
CA ARG A 32 -37.68 -7.03 -35.70
C ARG A 32 -39.17 -6.68 -35.72
N HIS A 33 -39.77 -6.67 -36.92
CA HIS A 33 -41.21 -6.48 -37.11
C HIS A 33 -42.02 -7.42 -36.23
N ARG A 34 -41.80 -8.74 -36.38
CA ARG A 34 -42.52 -9.76 -35.60
C ARG A 34 -42.32 -9.58 -34.10
N THR A 35 -41.13 -9.17 -33.66
CA THR A 35 -40.84 -8.96 -32.24
C THR A 35 -41.62 -7.78 -31.67
N LEU A 36 -41.81 -6.71 -32.44
CA LEU A 36 -42.45 -5.48 -32.00
C LEU A 36 -43.98 -5.49 -32.11
N GLN A 37 -44.55 -6.42 -32.90
CA GLN A 37 -46.00 -6.58 -33.00
C GLN A 37 -46.66 -6.65 -31.61
N ARG A 38 -47.70 -5.84 -31.40
CA ARG A 38 -48.50 -5.81 -30.16
C ARG A 38 -47.75 -5.24 -28.95
N LEU A 39 -46.63 -4.53 -29.14
CA LEU A 39 -45.91 -3.81 -28.09
C LEU A 39 -46.23 -2.31 -28.07
N GLU A 40 -47.22 -1.84 -28.83
CA GLU A 40 -47.60 -0.44 -28.92
C GLU A 40 -48.12 0.10 -27.57
N PHE A 41 -48.64 -0.78 -26.70
CA PHE A 41 -49.04 -0.43 -25.33
C PHE A 41 -47.86 -0.02 -24.45
N LEU A 42 -46.64 -0.48 -24.78
CA LEU A 42 -45.40 -0.01 -24.15
C LEU A 42 -44.89 1.29 -24.79
N GLY A 43 -45.53 1.77 -25.86
CA GLY A 43 -45.11 2.96 -26.60
C GLY A 43 -44.14 2.66 -27.75
N ALA A 44 -43.90 1.39 -28.06
CA ALA A 44 -43.05 0.94 -29.17
C ALA A 44 -43.83 0.94 -30.49
N ARG A 45 -43.63 1.97 -31.32
CA ARG A 45 -44.23 2.09 -32.65
C ARG A 45 -43.16 2.02 -33.73
N LEU A 46 -43.26 1.00 -34.57
CA LEU A 46 -42.28 0.72 -35.62
C LEU A 46 -42.61 1.48 -36.90
N ASP A 47 -41.59 2.10 -37.49
CA ASP A 47 -41.64 2.62 -38.85
C ASP A 47 -41.15 1.51 -39.79
N GLU A 48 -42.06 0.94 -40.59
CA GLU A 48 -41.77 -0.23 -41.44
C GLU A 48 -40.75 0.07 -42.54
N ASP A 49 -40.74 1.31 -43.04
CA ASP A 49 -39.81 1.71 -44.09
C ASP A 49 -38.41 1.86 -43.51
N LYS A 50 -38.27 2.58 -42.39
CA LYS A 50 -36.98 2.64 -41.67
C LYS A 50 -36.52 1.26 -41.22
N ASN A 51 -37.42 0.39 -40.78
CA ASN A 51 -37.08 -0.97 -40.38
C ASN A 51 -36.51 -1.80 -41.53
N ARG A 52 -37.12 -1.72 -42.72
CA ARG A 52 -36.68 -2.44 -43.91
C ARG A 52 -35.36 -1.89 -44.45
N ASP A 53 -35.20 -0.57 -44.40
CA ASP A 53 -34.05 0.13 -44.98
C ASP A 53 -32.88 0.27 -43.99
N ALA A 54 -33.06 -0.15 -42.73
CA ALA A 54 -32.02 -0.16 -41.71
C ALA A 54 -30.81 -0.98 -42.16
N LYS A 55 -29.72 -0.27 -42.45
CA LYS A 55 -28.40 -0.81 -42.77
C LYS A 55 -27.38 -0.18 -41.85
N LEU A 56 -26.55 -1.02 -41.27
CA LEU A 56 -25.49 -0.60 -40.37
C LEU A 56 -24.15 -0.62 -41.10
N SER A 57 -23.26 0.28 -40.72
CA SER A 57 -21.88 0.32 -41.16
C SER A 57 -21.00 0.85 -40.04
N GLU A 58 -19.69 0.75 -40.18
CA GLU A 58 -18.76 1.34 -39.19
C GLU A 58 -18.99 2.85 -39.00
N ALA A 59 -19.35 3.56 -40.06
CA ALA A 59 -19.64 5.00 -40.02
C ALA A 59 -21.02 5.32 -39.43
N SER A 60 -21.96 4.37 -39.46
CA SER A 60 -23.32 4.52 -38.93
C SER A 60 -23.72 3.24 -38.19
N PRO A 61 -23.20 3.02 -36.97
CA PRO A 61 -23.39 1.77 -36.23
C PRO A 61 -24.77 1.68 -35.57
N VAL A 62 -25.59 2.73 -35.67
CA VAL A 62 -26.94 2.79 -35.09
C VAL A 62 -27.93 3.25 -36.16
N ALA A 63 -29.06 2.55 -36.25
CA ALA A 63 -30.20 2.95 -37.05
C ALA A 63 -31.46 3.06 -36.17
N GLU A 64 -32.21 4.14 -36.33
CA GLU A 64 -33.49 4.32 -35.65
C GLU A 64 -34.64 3.82 -36.53
N ILE A 65 -35.47 2.92 -36.02
CA ILE A 65 -36.54 2.26 -36.78
C ILE A 65 -37.94 2.57 -36.24
N HIS A 66 -38.07 3.60 -35.42
CA HIS A 66 -39.35 3.99 -34.82
C HIS A 66 -40.02 5.15 -35.56
N GLU A 67 -41.33 5.24 -35.40
CA GLU A 67 -42.13 6.38 -35.85
C GLU A 67 -41.80 7.64 -35.03
N PRO A 68 -41.97 8.87 -35.57
CA PRO A 68 -41.70 10.12 -34.85
C PRO A 68 -42.46 10.29 -33.52
N HIS A 69 -43.60 9.63 -33.35
CA HIS A 69 -44.43 9.69 -32.15
C HIS A 69 -44.31 8.45 -31.26
N SER A 70 -43.34 7.57 -31.53
CA SER A 70 -43.03 6.45 -30.64
C SER A 70 -42.50 6.98 -29.30
N ARG A 71 -43.09 6.54 -28.19
CA ARG A 71 -42.59 6.89 -26.85
C ARG A 71 -41.34 6.09 -26.48
N THR A 72 -41.22 4.89 -27.04
CA THR A 72 -40.06 4.02 -26.87
C THR A 72 -39.20 4.09 -28.13
N LYS A 73 -37.91 4.38 -27.97
CA LYS A 73 -36.97 4.36 -29.10
C LYS A 73 -36.76 2.92 -29.58
N LEU A 74 -36.85 2.70 -30.88
CA LEU A 74 -36.51 1.41 -31.49
C LEU A 74 -35.22 1.58 -32.27
N LEU A 75 -34.19 0.85 -31.87
CA LEU A 75 -32.83 0.99 -32.38
C LEU A 75 -32.34 -0.35 -32.92
N VAL A 76 -31.59 -0.31 -34.02
CA VAL A 76 -30.74 -1.41 -34.47
C VAL A 76 -29.30 -0.96 -34.28
N VAL A 77 -28.51 -1.72 -33.52
CA VAL A 77 -27.16 -1.33 -33.10
C VAL A 77 -26.20 -2.45 -33.48
N ALA A 78 -25.14 -2.10 -34.19
CA ALA A 78 -24.06 -3.04 -34.53
C ALA A 78 -23.35 -3.46 -33.25
N THR A 79 -23.26 -4.77 -33.00
CA THR A 79 -22.42 -5.29 -31.92
C THR A 79 -20.95 -5.27 -32.34
N ASP A 80 -20.07 -4.89 -31.43
CA ASP A 80 -18.62 -5.00 -31.59
C ASP A 80 -18.04 -5.67 -30.33
N GLU A 81 -18.30 -6.97 -30.23
CA GLU A 81 -17.85 -7.80 -29.11
C GLU A 81 -16.31 -7.79 -29.00
N ALA A 82 -15.61 -7.76 -30.14
CA ALA A 82 -14.16 -7.71 -30.18
C ALA A 82 -13.63 -6.42 -29.55
N ARG A 83 -14.24 -5.27 -29.84
CA ARG A 83 -13.88 -3.99 -29.21
C ARG A 83 -14.22 -3.96 -27.72
N ALA A 84 -15.38 -4.50 -27.31
CA ALA A 84 -15.72 -4.58 -25.89
C ALA A 84 -14.67 -5.41 -25.13
N ILE A 85 -14.32 -6.59 -25.64
CA ILE A 85 -13.26 -7.44 -25.09
C ILE A 85 -11.92 -6.70 -25.09
N ALA A 86 -11.57 -6.00 -26.16
CA ALA A 86 -10.31 -5.25 -26.24
C ALA A 86 -10.26 -4.08 -25.23
N GLN A 87 -11.39 -3.39 -24.99
CA GLN A 87 -11.49 -2.32 -24.00
C GLN A 87 -11.36 -2.88 -22.57
N ASP A 88 -12.03 -3.99 -22.27
CA ASP A 88 -11.92 -4.67 -20.98
C ASP A 88 -10.50 -5.20 -20.76
N ALA A 89 -9.91 -5.86 -21.76
CA ALA A 89 -8.53 -6.34 -21.72
C ALA A 89 -7.54 -5.18 -21.53
N ALA A 90 -7.73 -4.05 -22.22
CA ALA A 90 -6.89 -2.86 -22.05
C ALA A 90 -7.06 -2.23 -20.66
N HIS A 91 -8.27 -2.23 -20.09
CA HIS A 91 -8.50 -1.76 -18.74
C HIS A 91 -7.80 -2.66 -17.71
N LEU A 92 -7.94 -3.99 -17.86
CA LEU A 92 -7.24 -4.97 -17.03
C LEU A 92 -5.71 -4.83 -17.14
N ALA A 93 -5.18 -4.69 -18.35
CA ALA A 93 -3.75 -4.48 -18.57
C ALA A 93 -3.23 -3.20 -17.91
N LYS A 94 -4.00 -2.10 -17.92
CA LYS A 94 -3.63 -0.86 -17.22
C LYS A 94 -3.64 -0.98 -15.70
N LEU A 95 -4.43 -1.89 -15.14
CA LEU A 95 -4.42 -2.17 -13.71
C LEU A 95 -3.15 -2.92 -13.30
N ASP A 96 -2.60 -3.76 -14.18
CA ASP A 96 -1.36 -4.51 -13.96
C ASP A 96 -0.07 -3.66 -14.03
N ASP A 97 -0.15 -2.46 -14.60
CA ASP A 97 0.99 -1.56 -14.88
C ASP A 97 1.19 -0.44 -13.83
N GLN A 98 0.43 -0.42 -12.73
CA GLN A 98 0.55 0.66 -11.73
C GLN A 98 1.74 0.52 -10.75
N VAL A 99 2.51 -0.57 -10.84
CA VAL A 99 3.76 -0.74 -10.09
C VAL A 99 4.89 -0.93 -11.10
N GLU A 100 5.73 0.09 -11.29
CA GLU A 100 6.91 -0.01 -12.16
C GLU A 100 7.83 -1.13 -11.64
N ARG A 101 7.84 -2.28 -12.34
CA ARG A 101 8.55 -3.52 -11.94
C ARG A 101 10.08 -3.42 -11.96
N GLY A 102 10.65 -2.25 -12.27
CA GLY A 102 12.08 -1.98 -12.34
C GLY A 102 12.63 -1.08 -11.22
N LEU A 103 11.78 -0.54 -10.35
CA LEU A 103 12.21 0.36 -9.29
C LEU A 103 12.67 -0.43 -8.05
N SER A 104 13.85 -0.09 -7.54
CA SER A 104 14.40 -0.62 -6.31
C SER A 104 14.26 0.40 -5.17
N ILE A 105 13.96 -0.12 -3.98
CA ILE A 105 13.90 0.64 -2.74
C ILE A 105 15.10 0.21 -1.88
N PRO A 106 15.96 1.13 -1.42
CA PRO A 106 17.04 0.80 -0.49
C PRO A 106 16.46 0.25 0.83
N ILE A 107 17.12 -0.74 1.41
CA ILE A 107 16.71 -1.33 2.70
C ILE A 107 17.73 -0.95 3.79
N ALA A 108 17.22 -0.53 4.94
CA ALA A 108 18.00 -0.34 6.16
C ALA A 108 17.45 -1.20 7.29
N ILE A 109 18.36 -1.88 8.01
CA ILE A 109 18.03 -2.66 9.20
C ILE A 109 18.12 -1.75 10.42
N SER A 110 17.04 -1.68 11.19
CA SER A 110 16.93 -0.90 12.42
C SER A 110 17.26 -1.78 13.60
N ALA A 111 18.44 -1.58 14.20
CA ALA A 111 18.75 -2.18 15.49
C ALA A 111 17.99 -1.47 16.63
N ARG A 112 17.90 -2.13 17.79
CA ARG A 112 17.23 -1.61 18.99
C ARG A 112 17.72 -0.22 19.38
N HIS A 113 16.82 0.71 19.64
CA HIS A 113 17.19 2.10 19.91
C HIS A 113 16.10 2.85 20.70
N ILE A 114 16.45 4.05 21.17
CA ILE A 114 15.60 4.88 22.03
C ILE A 114 15.51 6.30 21.45
N HIS A 115 14.30 6.85 21.43
CA HIS A 115 14.03 8.27 21.23
C HIS A 115 13.64 8.88 22.57
N LEU A 116 14.19 10.05 22.91
CA LEU A 116 13.98 10.71 24.20
C LEU A 116 13.38 12.11 24.05
N THR A 117 12.66 12.52 25.09
CA THR A 117 12.28 13.91 25.38
C THR A 117 13.46 14.66 26.01
N ASP A 118 13.44 16.00 25.96
CA ASP A 118 14.47 16.83 26.61
C ASP A 118 14.51 16.56 28.13
N GLU A 119 13.36 16.38 28.76
CA GLU A 119 13.26 16.07 30.19
C GLU A 119 13.87 14.70 30.53
N ALA A 120 13.66 13.70 29.66
CA ALA A 120 14.27 12.38 29.84
C ALA A 120 15.78 12.41 29.62
N VAL A 121 16.27 13.23 28.68
CA VAL A 121 17.72 13.45 28.50
C VAL A 121 18.32 14.00 29.79
N GLU A 122 17.72 15.04 30.37
CA GLU A 122 18.22 15.60 31.63
C GLU A 122 18.18 14.61 32.79
N ALA A 123 17.10 13.83 32.91
CA ALA A 123 16.95 12.84 33.99
C ALA A 123 17.99 11.71 33.91
N LEU A 124 18.39 11.31 32.71
CA LEU A 124 19.27 10.16 32.48
C LEU A 124 20.75 10.55 32.35
N PHE A 125 21.03 11.74 31.80
CA PHE A 125 22.40 12.19 31.47
C PHE A 125 22.83 13.45 32.25
N GLY A 126 21.94 14.07 33.00
CA GLY A 126 22.23 15.23 33.85
C GLY A 126 21.58 16.52 33.35
N LYS A 127 21.29 17.44 34.28
CA LYS A 127 20.60 18.70 34.00
C LYS A 127 21.35 19.53 32.95
N GLY A 128 20.63 20.02 31.93
CA GLY A 128 21.17 20.79 30.82
C GLY A 128 21.96 19.99 29.79
N HIS A 129 22.02 18.65 29.89
CA HIS A 129 22.70 17.81 28.91
C HIS A 129 22.03 17.91 27.53
N GLN A 130 22.85 17.96 26.49
CA GLN A 130 22.42 17.96 25.09
C GLN A 130 22.95 16.69 24.43
N LEU A 131 22.10 16.00 23.66
CA LEU A 131 22.50 14.80 22.94
C LEU A 131 23.69 15.09 22.02
N THR A 132 24.71 14.23 22.08
CA THR A 132 25.95 14.42 21.32
C THR A 132 25.84 13.68 19.98
N PRO A 133 25.76 14.37 18.83
CA PRO A 133 25.68 13.70 17.54
C PRO A 133 26.94 12.88 17.25
N ARG A 134 26.77 11.60 16.93
CA ARG A 134 27.86 10.70 16.54
C ARG A 134 27.90 10.49 15.04
N LYS A 135 26.74 10.18 14.44
CA LYS A 135 26.64 9.83 13.02
C LYS A 135 25.26 10.13 12.47
N ASP A 136 25.20 10.78 11.32
CA ASP A 136 23.95 11.00 10.59
C ASP A 136 23.34 9.69 10.11
N LEU A 137 22.02 9.60 10.22
CA LEU A 137 21.23 8.52 9.66
C LEU A 137 20.80 8.88 8.23
N SER A 138 20.30 7.89 7.51
CA SER A 138 19.78 8.04 6.15
C SER A 138 18.65 9.06 6.06
N GLN A 139 17.72 9.05 7.03
CA GLN A 139 16.60 9.99 7.07
C GLN A 139 17.08 11.40 7.44
N PRO A 140 16.74 12.44 6.63
CA PRO A 140 17.26 13.79 6.82
C PRO A 140 17.04 14.35 8.23
N GLY A 141 18.14 14.83 8.84
CA GLY A 141 18.12 15.45 10.17
C GLY A 141 17.95 14.48 11.34
N GLN A 142 18.00 13.16 11.11
CA GLN A 142 18.10 12.16 12.18
C GLN A 142 19.56 11.73 12.35
N TYR A 143 19.98 11.45 13.58
CA TYR A 143 21.36 11.02 13.88
C TYR A 143 21.40 10.02 15.03
N ALA A 144 22.37 9.11 15.00
CA ALA A 144 22.74 8.33 16.18
C ALA A 144 23.60 9.20 17.10
N CYS A 145 23.35 9.10 18.41
CA CYS A 145 24.08 9.86 19.42
C CYS A 145 25.20 9.03 20.06
N GLU A 146 26.16 9.65 20.73
CA GLU A 146 27.17 8.94 21.54
C GLU A 146 26.54 8.21 22.75
N GLU A 147 25.43 8.76 23.24
CA GLU A 147 24.69 8.27 24.37
C GLU A 147 24.11 6.86 24.13
N THR A 148 24.22 6.03 25.16
CA THR A 148 23.55 4.74 25.26
C THR A 148 22.94 4.57 26.63
N LEU A 149 21.90 3.75 26.72
CA LEU A 149 21.18 3.44 27.96
C LEU A 149 21.08 1.93 28.15
N THR A 150 20.87 1.52 29.40
CA THR A 150 20.41 0.17 29.70
C THR A 150 18.88 0.17 29.84
N VAL A 151 18.20 -0.72 29.13
CA VAL A 151 16.76 -0.94 29.21
C VAL A 151 16.50 -2.17 30.07
N ILE A 152 15.75 -2.00 31.15
CA ILE A 152 15.43 -3.06 32.11
C ILE A 152 13.94 -3.41 31.99
N GLY A 153 13.67 -4.69 31.75
CA GLY A 153 12.34 -5.29 31.83
C GLY A 153 12.24 -6.28 33.01
N PRO A 154 11.08 -6.92 33.22
CA PRO A 154 10.84 -7.81 34.35
C PRO A 154 11.78 -9.02 34.45
N LYS A 155 12.28 -9.52 33.32
CA LYS A 155 13.09 -10.75 33.24
C LYS A 155 14.58 -10.48 33.03
N GLY A 156 14.93 -9.34 32.45
CA GLY A 156 16.31 -9.08 32.06
C GLY A 156 16.51 -7.66 31.53
N GLN A 157 17.69 -7.44 30.94
CA GLN A 157 18.10 -6.12 30.46
C GLN A 157 18.78 -6.16 29.10
N LEU A 158 18.67 -5.06 28.38
CA LEU A 158 19.42 -4.75 27.17
C LEU A 158 20.38 -3.61 27.49
N GLU A 159 21.68 -3.87 27.37
CA GLU A 159 22.71 -2.88 27.62
C GLU A 159 23.07 -2.17 26.32
N ARG A 160 23.66 -0.97 26.45
CA ARG A 160 24.21 -0.20 25.31
C ARG A 160 23.17 0.11 24.23
N VAL A 161 21.90 0.29 24.60
CA VAL A 161 20.84 0.66 23.65
C VAL A 161 21.05 2.11 23.23
N ARG A 162 21.21 2.32 21.92
CA ARG A 162 21.56 3.61 21.32
C ARG A 162 20.44 4.63 21.45
N VAL A 163 20.78 5.87 21.78
CA VAL A 163 19.86 7.00 21.67
C VAL A 163 19.94 7.60 20.25
N LEU A 164 18.78 7.85 19.65
CA LEU A 164 18.67 8.58 18.38
C LEU A 164 18.16 10.00 18.62
N GLY A 165 18.76 10.94 17.91
CA GLY A 165 18.41 12.35 17.92
C GLY A 165 17.75 12.81 16.62
N PRO A 166 17.12 14.00 16.63
CA PRO A 166 16.97 14.91 17.77
C PRO A 166 15.96 14.37 18.80
N THR A 167 15.86 15.06 19.94
CA THR A 167 14.82 14.78 20.93
C THR A 167 13.42 14.92 20.30
N ARG A 168 12.47 14.18 20.86
CA ARG A 168 11.07 14.11 20.39
C ARG A 168 10.12 14.51 21.50
N GLY A 169 8.86 14.75 21.16
CA GLY A 169 7.82 15.06 22.16
C GLY A 169 7.40 13.88 23.04
N LYS A 170 7.89 12.67 22.79
CA LYS A 170 7.60 11.45 23.58
C LYS A 170 8.79 10.52 23.61
N ASN A 171 8.97 9.85 24.75
CA ASN A 171 9.94 8.76 24.88
C ASN A 171 9.42 7.51 24.16
N GLN A 172 10.30 6.82 23.43
CA GLN A 172 9.95 5.60 22.71
C GLN A 172 11.16 4.67 22.67
N VAL A 173 10.93 3.39 22.90
CA VAL A 173 11.94 2.34 22.83
C VAL A 173 11.51 1.35 21.76
N GLU A 174 12.34 1.18 20.75
CA GLU A 174 12.10 0.25 19.65
C GLU A 174 13.01 -0.97 19.81
N VAL A 175 12.43 -2.16 19.84
CA VAL A 175 13.11 -3.44 20.06
C VAL A 175 12.63 -4.50 19.07
N SER A 176 13.43 -5.54 18.82
CA SER A 176 12.97 -6.69 18.02
C SER A 176 12.10 -7.65 18.84
N ARG A 177 11.46 -8.62 18.17
CA ARG A 177 10.73 -9.71 18.83
C ARG A 177 11.65 -10.57 19.70
N THR A 178 12.89 -10.75 19.32
CA THR A 178 13.88 -11.47 20.13
C THR A 178 14.22 -10.71 21.42
N ASP A 179 14.27 -9.38 21.35
CA ASP A 179 14.61 -8.52 22.48
C ASP A 179 13.51 -8.50 23.56
N GLU A 180 12.24 -8.47 23.17
CA GLU A 180 11.12 -8.49 24.15
C GLU A 180 11.13 -9.76 25.02
N PHE A 181 11.49 -10.92 24.47
CA PHE A 181 11.63 -12.17 25.24
C PHE A 181 12.76 -12.10 26.27
N LYS A 182 13.81 -11.36 25.98
CA LYS A 182 14.93 -11.13 26.90
C LYS A 182 14.54 -10.16 28.01
N LEU A 183 13.80 -9.10 27.68
CA LEU A 183 13.25 -8.16 28.64
C LEU A 183 12.14 -8.77 29.51
N GLY A 184 11.41 -9.76 28.99
CA GLY A 184 10.26 -10.36 29.67
C GLY A 184 9.01 -9.50 29.59
N VAL A 185 8.80 -8.88 28.42
CA VAL A 185 7.68 -8.00 28.11
C VAL A 185 7.01 -8.48 26.83
N ASP A 186 5.74 -8.14 26.62
CA ASP A 186 4.99 -8.40 25.39
C ASP A 186 4.79 -7.08 24.65
N ALA A 187 5.75 -6.71 23.81
CA ALA A 187 5.74 -5.44 23.10
C ALA A 187 4.87 -5.57 21.83
N PRO A 188 3.90 -4.66 21.61
CA PRO A 188 3.08 -4.70 20.41
C PRO A 188 3.89 -4.25 19.18
N VAL A 189 3.57 -4.80 18.01
CA VAL A 189 4.06 -4.26 16.73
C VAL A 189 3.25 -3.01 16.38
N ARG A 190 3.93 -1.86 16.27
CA ARG A 190 3.28 -0.54 16.10
C ARG A 190 4.07 0.36 15.16
N ASP A 191 3.37 1.37 14.64
CA ASP A 191 4.01 2.48 13.94
C ASP A 191 4.73 3.39 14.93
N SER A 192 5.85 3.96 14.52
CA SER A 192 6.60 4.92 15.34
C SER A 192 5.70 6.10 15.74
N GLY A 193 5.61 6.38 17.05
CA GLY A 193 4.72 7.36 17.66
C GLY A 193 3.41 6.78 18.25
N ASP A 194 3.02 5.56 17.87
CA ASP A 194 1.86 4.87 18.45
C ASP A 194 2.28 3.99 19.64
N THR A 195 2.59 4.66 20.75
CA THR A 195 3.03 4.02 22.00
C THR A 195 1.92 3.82 23.01
N LYS A 196 0.66 4.10 22.66
CA LYS A 196 -0.46 4.00 23.60
C LYS A 196 -0.71 2.53 23.97
N ASP A 197 -0.94 2.30 25.27
CA ASP A 197 -1.19 0.98 25.85
C ASP A 197 -0.06 -0.03 25.55
N SER A 198 1.16 0.49 25.37
CA SER A 198 2.37 -0.32 25.24
C SER A 198 3.02 -0.56 26.61
N PRO A 199 3.80 -1.65 26.79
CA PRO A 199 4.51 -1.91 28.03
C PRO A 199 5.47 -0.79 28.42
N GLY A 200 5.64 -0.66 29.73
CA GLY A 200 6.67 0.16 30.34
C GLY A 200 8.00 -0.58 30.47
N VAL A 201 9.09 0.19 30.59
CA VAL A 201 10.45 -0.28 30.87
C VAL A 201 11.18 0.74 31.73
N THR A 202 12.22 0.32 32.43
CA THR A 202 13.10 1.26 33.14
C THR A 202 14.37 1.51 32.34
N LEU A 203 14.67 2.78 32.10
CA LEU A 203 15.89 3.25 31.46
C LEU A 203 16.90 3.63 32.54
N ILE A 204 18.13 3.15 32.41
CA ILE A 204 19.26 3.51 33.28
C ILE A 204 20.29 4.26 32.45
N GLY A 205 20.58 5.50 32.84
CA GLY A 205 21.63 6.34 32.29
C GLY A 205 22.74 6.61 33.31
N PRO A 206 23.81 7.32 32.92
CA PRO A 206 24.96 7.58 33.78
C PRO A 206 24.66 8.49 34.98
N GLN A 207 23.61 9.33 34.92
CA GLN A 207 23.27 10.28 35.98
C GLN A 207 21.95 9.97 36.69
N GLY A 208 21.21 8.97 36.23
CA GLY A 208 19.91 8.65 36.81
C GLY A 208 19.17 7.51 36.13
N SER A 209 17.95 7.27 36.57
CA SER A 209 17.03 6.30 36.00
C SER A 209 15.67 6.91 35.73
N LEU A 210 14.97 6.38 34.74
CA LEU A 210 13.63 6.80 34.35
C LEU A 210 12.77 5.57 34.07
N THR A 211 11.68 5.41 34.82
CA THR A 211 10.68 4.38 34.52
C THR A 211 9.63 4.95 33.58
N LEU A 212 9.51 4.35 32.40
CA LEU A 212 8.45 4.63 31.45
C LEU A 212 7.25 3.74 31.77
N GLU A 213 6.06 4.34 31.90
CA GLU A 213 4.81 3.58 32.05
C GLU A 213 4.33 2.98 30.72
N SER A 214 4.71 3.61 29.60
CA SER A 214 4.48 3.16 28.23
C SER A 214 5.58 3.72 27.32
N GLY A 215 5.81 3.09 26.17
CA GLY A 215 6.81 3.55 25.20
C GLY A 215 7.56 2.42 24.48
N LEU A 216 7.45 1.17 24.93
CA LEU A 216 8.16 0.04 24.33
C LEU A 216 7.34 -0.62 23.21
N ILE A 217 7.87 -0.64 21.99
CA ILE A 217 7.21 -1.26 20.84
C ILE A 217 8.19 -2.11 20.02
N CYS A 218 7.65 -3.06 19.26
CA CYS A 218 8.33 -3.59 18.09
C CYS A 218 7.98 -2.70 16.90
N ALA A 219 8.99 -2.20 16.19
CA ALA A 219 8.77 -1.31 15.06
C ALA A 219 8.08 -2.07 13.91
N ARG A 220 6.93 -1.59 13.45
CA ARG A 220 6.29 -2.12 12.25
C ARG A 220 7.10 -1.70 11.03
N ARG A 221 7.43 -2.66 10.16
CA ARG A 221 8.09 -2.40 8.86
C ARG A 221 7.35 -1.37 8.02
N HIS A 222 8.10 -0.45 7.43
CA HIS A 222 7.55 0.65 6.65
C HIS A 222 8.54 1.16 5.62
N ILE A 223 8.04 1.93 4.65
CA ILE A 223 8.85 2.63 3.66
C ILE A 223 8.62 4.12 3.80
N HIS A 224 9.71 4.86 3.97
CA HIS A 224 9.74 6.31 3.85
C HIS A 224 9.83 6.71 2.38
N MET A 225 9.04 7.68 1.95
CA MET A 225 8.99 8.19 0.58
C MET A 225 8.81 9.72 0.58
N THR A 226 9.41 10.41 -0.38
CA THR A 226 8.96 11.76 -0.76
C THR A 226 7.66 11.68 -1.57
N PRO A 227 6.89 12.76 -1.74
CA PRO A 227 5.72 12.74 -2.64
C PRO A 227 6.07 12.37 -4.09
N ALA A 228 7.25 12.79 -4.57
CA ALA A 228 7.74 12.43 -5.90
C ALA A 228 8.06 10.94 -6.00
N ASP A 229 8.64 10.34 -4.96
CA ASP A 229 8.83 8.88 -4.91
C ASP A 229 7.46 8.18 -4.92
N ALA A 230 6.53 8.60 -4.07
CA ALA A 230 5.21 7.97 -3.99
C ALA A 230 4.46 7.99 -5.33
N GLU A 231 4.51 9.12 -6.05
CA GLU A 231 3.99 9.24 -7.41
C GLU A 231 4.69 8.29 -8.37
N ARG A 232 6.03 8.24 -8.35
CA ARG A 232 6.84 7.36 -9.21
C ARG A 232 6.54 5.88 -8.96
N PHE A 233 6.33 5.48 -7.72
CA PHE A 233 6.01 4.10 -7.33
C PHE A 233 4.51 3.77 -7.42
N GLY A 234 3.65 4.74 -7.77
CA GLY A 234 2.21 4.55 -7.91
C GLY A 234 1.47 4.29 -6.59
N VAL A 235 2.02 4.75 -5.46
CA VAL A 235 1.46 4.54 -4.11
C VAL A 235 1.13 5.85 -3.42
N LYS A 236 0.31 5.79 -2.36
CA LYS A 236 -0.10 6.94 -1.54
C LYS A 236 0.30 6.76 -0.09
N ASN A 237 0.32 7.88 0.64
CA ASN A 237 0.54 7.84 2.08
C ASN A 237 -0.49 6.93 2.76
N LYS A 238 -0.01 6.06 3.65
CA LYS A 238 -0.78 5.04 4.39
C LYS A 238 -1.26 3.85 3.56
N ASP A 239 -0.87 3.73 2.30
CA ASP A 239 -1.05 2.47 1.60
C ASP A 239 -0.26 1.36 2.29
N VAL A 240 -0.79 0.14 2.20
CA VAL A 240 -0.17 -1.05 2.76
C VAL A 240 0.15 -2.00 1.61
N VAL A 241 1.44 -2.30 1.43
CA VAL A 241 1.97 -2.97 0.23
C VAL A 241 2.69 -4.27 0.59
N GLU A 242 2.98 -5.06 -0.45
CA GLU A 242 3.89 -6.20 -0.36
C GLU A 242 5.24 -5.81 -0.96
N VAL A 243 6.31 -6.28 -0.32
CA VAL A 243 7.67 -6.01 -0.75
C VAL A 243 8.40 -7.33 -0.94
N ALA A 244 8.84 -7.58 -2.16
CA ALA A 244 9.73 -8.69 -2.47
C ALA A 244 11.18 -8.29 -2.23
N ILE A 245 11.92 -9.18 -1.58
CA ILE A 245 13.36 -9.08 -1.37
C ILE A 245 13.99 -10.31 -2.00
N ASP A 246 14.82 -10.05 -3.00
CA ASP A 246 15.65 -11.07 -3.63
C ASP A 246 16.96 -11.16 -2.82
N SER A 247 17.24 -12.30 -2.20
CA SER A 247 18.44 -12.54 -1.40
C SER A 247 19.06 -13.90 -1.71
N ASP A 248 20.30 -14.13 -1.29
CA ASP A 248 20.98 -15.39 -1.58
C ASP A 248 20.46 -16.50 -0.65
N GLY A 249 19.57 -17.34 -1.18
CA GLY A 249 19.07 -18.53 -0.48
C GLY A 249 17.94 -18.30 0.52
N ARG A 250 17.46 -17.05 0.70
CA ARG A 250 16.29 -16.72 1.56
C ARG A 250 15.39 -15.63 0.96
N ASP A 251 15.04 -15.77 -0.33
CA ASP A 251 14.04 -14.91 -0.96
C ASP A 251 12.77 -14.83 -0.10
N LEU A 252 12.28 -13.62 0.13
CA LEU A 252 11.15 -13.38 1.00
C LEU A 252 10.26 -12.26 0.46
N VAL A 253 8.95 -12.41 0.68
CA VAL A 253 7.98 -11.33 0.48
C VAL A 253 7.44 -10.89 1.83
N PHE A 254 7.69 -9.64 2.19
CA PHE A 254 7.06 -8.99 3.33
C PHE A 254 5.70 -8.45 2.92
N GLY A 255 4.62 -8.95 3.52
CA GLY A 255 3.30 -8.33 3.42
C GLY A 255 3.19 -7.10 4.32
N ASP A 256 2.03 -6.45 4.37
CA ASP A 256 1.67 -5.47 5.39
C ASP A 256 2.66 -4.30 5.64
N VAL A 257 3.45 -3.92 4.63
CA VAL A 257 4.45 -2.83 4.70
C VAL A 257 3.75 -1.49 4.53
N LEU A 258 3.89 -0.60 5.53
CA LEU A 258 3.23 0.71 5.50
C LEU A 258 4.02 1.73 4.66
N ILE A 259 3.35 2.44 3.76
CA ILE A 259 3.91 3.58 3.05
C ILE A 259 3.74 4.87 3.88
N ARG A 260 4.84 5.60 4.09
CA ARG A 260 4.86 6.89 4.80
C ARG A 260 5.43 7.96 3.88
N VAL A 261 4.60 8.93 3.52
CA VAL A 261 4.98 10.00 2.59
C VAL A 261 5.14 11.33 3.31
N SER A 262 6.28 12.00 3.10
CA SER A 262 6.58 13.34 3.62
C SER A 262 7.70 13.98 2.82
N ASP A 263 7.67 15.31 2.64
CA ASP A 263 8.76 16.07 2.02
C ASP A 263 10.07 16.03 2.83
N LYS A 264 10.00 15.58 4.08
CA LYS A 264 11.15 15.46 5.00
C LYS A 264 11.83 14.09 4.95
N TYR A 265 11.31 13.15 4.16
CA TYR A 265 11.83 11.79 4.09
C TYR A 265 12.81 11.62 2.93
N CYS A 266 13.60 10.55 3.01
CA CYS A 266 14.28 9.98 1.85
C CYS A 266 13.78 8.54 1.62
N LEU A 267 13.82 8.09 0.37
CA LEU A 267 13.36 6.76 -0.03
C LEU A 267 14.15 5.66 0.66
N GLU A 268 13.53 4.95 1.61
CA GLU A 268 14.17 3.82 2.30
C GLU A 268 13.13 2.94 3.01
N MET A 269 13.31 1.63 2.92
CA MET A 269 12.56 0.63 3.69
C MET A 269 13.25 0.36 5.02
N HIS A 270 12.51 0.46 6.12
CA HIS A 270 12.99 0.14 7.46
C HIS A 270 12.34 -1.16 7.94
N ILE A 271 13.20 -2.10 8.35
CA ILE A 271 12.85 -3.37 8.97
C ILE A 271 13.68 -3.56 10.24
N ASP A 272 13.24 -4.42 11.17
CA ASP A 272 14.05 -4.74 12.35
C ASP A 272 15.12 -5.81 12.06
N THR A 273 15.93 -6.14 13.08
CA THR A 273 16.99 -7.14 12.95
C THR A 273 16.47 -8.55 12.71
N ASP A 274 15.32 -8.92 13.27
CA ASP A 274 14.76 -10.27 13.13
C ASP A 274 14.21 -10.45 11.71
N GLU A 275 13.56 -9.42 11.16
CA GLU A 275 13.12 -9.34 9.77
C GLU A 275 14.32 -9.35 8.80
N GLY A 276 15.37 -8.56 9.06
CA GLY A 276 16.58 -8.54 8.24
C GLY A 276 17.27 -9.91 8.17
N ASN A 277 17.37 -10.60 9.31
CA ASN A 277 17.93 -11.95 9.41
C ASN A 277 17.06 -12.99 8.68
N ALA A 278 15.73 -12.86 8.75
CA ALA A 278 14.81 -13.77 8.06
C ALA A 278 14.97 -13.73 6.54
N ALA A 279 15.29 -12.56 5.98
CA ALA A 279 15.49 -12.33 4.56
C ALA A 279 16.97 -12.40 4.10
N GLU A 280 17.90 -12.83 4.96
CA GLU A 280 19.36 -12.89 4.69
C GLU A 280 19.96 -11.57 4.16
N ILE A 281 19.47 -10.44 4.67
CA ILE A 281 19.91 -9.13 4.20
C ILE A 281 21.22 -8.76 4.87
N ASN A 282 22.28 -8.69 4.05
CA ASN A 282 23.61 -8.36 4.51
C ASN A 282 23.86 -6.83 4.53
N PRO A 283 24.59 -6.33 5.54
CA PRO A 283 25.07 -4.94 5.57
C PRO A 283 25.83 -4.53 4.29
N GLY A 284 25.64 -3.28 3.86
CA GLY A 284 26.17 -2.64 2.65
C GLY A 284 27.69 -2.46 2.66
N MET A 285 28.33 -2.24 1.49
CA MET A 285 29.79 -2.04 1.37
C MET A 285 30.34 -0.74 1.98
N GLY A 286 29.50 0.12 2.56
CA GLY A 286 29.88 1.21 3.46
C GLY A 286 29.99 0.79 4.94
N ALA A 287 29.66 -0.46 5.26
CA ALA A 287 29.90 -1.13 6.54
C ALA A 287 31.22 -1.93 6.52
N ALA A 288 32.12 -1.61 5.59
CA ALA A 288 33.47 -2.16 5.59
C ALA A 288 34.22 -1.64 6.83
N MET A 289 34.45 -2.54 7.78
CA MET A 289 35.33 -2.37 8.94
C MET A 289 34.91 -1.24 9.89
N LEU A 290 33.96 -1.50 10.80
CA LEU A 290 34.06 -0.85 12.10
C LEU A 290 35.38 -1.35 12.74
N PRO A 291 36.24 -0.46 13.25
CA PRO A 291 37.48 -0.86 13.90
C PRO A 291 37.20 -1.83 15.05
N ASP A 292 38.11 -2.79 15.24
CA ASP A 292 38.02 -3.96 16.11
C ASP A 292 37.32 -3.71 17.46
N ASN A 293 36.03 -4.13 17.54
CA ASN A 293 35.18 -4.42 18.72
C ASN A 293 33.72 -3.95 18.59
N GLU A 294 33.31 -3.25 17.53
CA GLU A 294 31.89 -2.88 17.37
C GLU A 294 31.09 -4.03 16.71
N THR A 295 30.29 -4.73 17.50
CA THR A 295 29.31 -5.70 16.99
C THR A 295 28.12 -4.96 16.36
N PHE A 296 27.46 -5.57 15.36
CA PHE A 296 26.24 -5.09 14.68
C PHE A 296 25.03 -4.83 15.61
N GLN A 297 25.22 -4.85 16.93
CA GLN A 297 24.21 -4.81 17.98
C GLN A 297 23.92 -3.41 18.53
N ASP A 298 24.68 -2.37 18.13
CA ASP A 298 24.68 -1.05 18.75
C ASP A 298 23.69 -0.03 18.13
N GLY A 299 22.45 -0.47 17.85
CA GLY A 299 21.28 0.42 17.73
C GLY A 299 21.28 1.47 16.62
N MET A 300 21.88 1.17 15.47
CA MET A 300 21.97 2.05 14.31
C MET A 300 21.08 1.55 13.15
N LEU A 301 20.61 2.45 12.28
CA LEU A 301 20.17 2.07 10.93
C LEU A 301 21.39 1.59 10.14
N ILE A 302 21.37 0.32 9.72
CA ILE A 302 22.45 -0.31 8.98
C ILE A 302 22.07 -0.30 7.50
N PRO A 303 22.75 0.49 6.65
CA PRO A 303 22.56 0.40 5.20
C PRO A 303 22.90 -1.00 4.72
N THR A 304 22.12 -1.54 3.79
CA THR A 304 22.29 -2.92 3.30
C THR A 304 22.69 -2.95 1.82
N LYS A 305 23.14 -4.10 1.31
CA LYS A 305 23.22 -4.32 -0.15
C LYS A 305 21.87 -4.72 -0.76
N GLY A 306 20.86 -4.96 0.08
CA GLY A 306 19.55 -5.43 -0.34
C GLY A 306 18.74 -4.32 -1.00
N THR A 307 17.91 -4.71 -1.97
CA THR A 307 16.89 -3.83 -2.54
C THR A 307 15.54 -4.50 -2.43
N ALA A 308 14.53 -3.69 -2.14
CA ALA A 308 13.14 -4.07 -2.07
C ALA A 308 12.45 -3.72 -3.40
N ARG A 309 11.54 -4.57 -3.87
CA ARG A 309 10.65 -4.27 -5.00
C ARG A 309 9.20 -4.34 -4.54
N LEU A 310 8.41 -3.34 -4.89
CA LEU A 310 6.96 -3.39 -4.66
C LEU A 310 6.36 -4.53 -5.47
N ARG A 311 5.51 -5.34 -4.83
CA ARG A 311 4.65 -6.31 -5.50
C ARG A 311 3.19 -5.97 -5.25
N ARG A 312 2.37 -6.22 -6.28
CA ARG A 312 0.92 -6.13 -6.18
C ARG A 312 0.40 -7.34 -5.41
N ARG A 313 -0.41 -7.06 -4.38
CA ARG A 313 -1.15 -8.05 -3.60
C ARG A 313 -2.17 -8.73 -4.50
N SER A 314 -1.98 -10.02 -4.82
CA SER A 314 -3.08 -10.87 -5.31
C SER A 314 -3.82 -11.39 -4.08
N THR A 315 -5.02 -10.88 -3.82
CA THR A 315 -5.84 -11.39 -2.71
C THR A 315 -6.64 -12.60 -3.17
N ARG A 316 -7.14 -13.40 -2.23
CA ARG A 316 -8.10 -14.50 -2.51
C ARG A 316 -9.43 -14.06 -3.17
N PHE A 317 -9.57 -12.77 -3.45
CA PHE A 317 -10.72 -12.16 -4.08
C PHE A 317 -10.43 -11.70 -5.52
N ASP A 318 -9.21 -11.95 -6.02
CA ASP A 318 -8.86 -11.88 -7.44
C ASP A 318 -9.15 -13.22 -8.14
#